data_AF-A0A964I1T4-F1
#
_entry.id   AF-A0A964I1T4-F1
#
_cell.length_a   1.000
_cell.length_b   1.000
_cell.length_c   1.000
_cell.angle_alpha   90.00
_cell.angle_beta   90.00
_cell.angle_gamma   90.00
#
_symmetry.space_group_name_H-M   'P 1'
#
loop_
_entity.id
_entity.type
_entity.pdbx_description
1 polymer ?
#
loop_
_entity_poly.entity_id
_entity_poly.type
_entity_poly.pdbx_seq_one_letter_code
_entity_poly.pdbx_strand_id
1 'polypeptide(L)'
;MKIWARIAIEWKLRDEQNRAGVFNMHMDLKRIKQGFIRLIRIYPLIAIGLLIIAYLLGGFSEQSNPLVPRTIVLGMLYGLIIVVPLLAILIFVGFSVSEDRSRNRNLKSLENLPAEDPFDLAQEEMCGFKIVSLTGELPIFTGVTGDTYKNDENAICKEFPDHVPPVIGCECGFYAFKNRRDAQFELSIHPGLFLIDVDLFGIGFSHKYGYRAESQRVNSLEFPKRCMRCKVLPARVFIKSYKIGYGNNVWWHWSVRCSLCVKGVKPENRLTIEQMSQKLNVEIN
;
A
#
# COMPACT_ATOMS: atom_id res chain seq x y z
N MET A 1 27.60 33.35 -30.65
CA MET A 1 27.36 31.90 -30.48
C MET A 1 27.82 31.32 -29.13
N LYS A 2 28.97 31.72 -28.55
CA LYS A 2 29.48 31.15 -27.28
C LYS A 2 28.68 31.48 -26.00
N ILE A 3 27.94 32.60 -25.97
CA ILE A 3 27.19 33.04 -24.78
C ILE A 3 25.94 32.17 -24.56
N TRP A 4 25.22 31.84 -25.63
CA TRP A 4 24.01 31.00 -25.55
C TRP A 4 24.30 29.56 -25.13
N ALA A 5 25.44 29.00 -25.56
CA ALA A 5 25.88 27.67 -25.10
C ALA A 5 26.19 27.66 -23.61
N ARG A 6 26.77 28.75 -23.07
CA ARG A 6 27.08 28.86 -21.63
C ARG A 6 25.82 28.98 -20.78
N ILE A 7 24.82 29.74 -21.25
CA ILE A 7 23.52 29.88 -20.58
C ILE A 7 22.76 28.54 -20.59
N ALA A 8 22.77 27.80 -21.69
CA ALA A 8 22.12 26.49 -21.77
C ALA A 8 22.74 25.46 -20.81
N ILE A 9 24.06 25.47 -20.66
CA ILE A 9 24.77 24.59 -19.72
C ILE A 9 24.47 24.98 -18.26
N GLU A 10 24.47 26.28 -17.93
CA GLU A 10 24.11 26.75 -16.59
C GLU A 10 22.65 26.45 -16.22
N TRP A 11 21.72 26.53 -17.17
CA TRP A 11 20.33 26.13 -16.97
C TRP A 11 20.19 24.62 -16.74
N LYS A 12 20.90 23.80 -17.51
CA LYS A 12 20.89 22.33 -17.36
C LYS A 12 21.44 21.88 -16.00
N LEU A 13 22.56 22.48 -15.56
CA LEU A 13 23.17 22.20 -14.27
C LEU A 13 22.28 22.65 -13.10
N ARG A 14 21.62 23.81 -13.22
CA ARG A 14 20.68 24.30 -12.20
C ARG A 14 19.43 23.43 -12.10
N ASP A 15 18.93 22.92 -13.22
CA ASP A 15 17.78 22.00 -13.23
C ASP A 15 18.14 20.63 -12.63
N GLU A 16 19.30 20.07 -12.98
CA GLU A 16 19.81 18.81 -12.38
C GLU A 16 20.03 18.95 -10.86
N GLN A 17 20.57 20.08 -10.39
CA GLN A 17 20.79 20.33 -8.97
C GLN A 17 19.47 20.54 -8.19
N ASN A 18 18.48 21.19 -8.81
CA ASN A 18 17.13 21.33 -8.24
C ASN A 18 16.37 19.99 -8.22
N ARG A 19 16.51 19.15 -9.26
CA ARG A 19 15.95 17.79 -9.29
C ARG A 19 16.54 16.91 -8.19
N ALA A 20 17.86 16.98 -7.95
CA ALA A 20 18.52 16.25 -6.86
C ALA A 20 18.00 16.70 -5.46
N GLY A 21 17.82 18.01 -5.24
CA GLY A 21 17.27 18.55 -3.99
C GLY A 21 15.82 18.13 -3.72
N VAL A 22 14.96 18.17 -4.74
CA VAL A 22 13.56 17.72 -4.66
C VAL A 22 13.47 16.19 -4.47
N PHE A 23 14.38 15.43 -5.08
CA PHE A 23 14.44 13.98 -4.97
C PHE A 23 14.83 13.51 -3.56
N ASN A 24 15.81 14.18 -2.93
CA ASN A 24 16.22 13.92 -1.55
C ASN A 24 15.10 14.24 -0.55
N MET A 25 14.43 15.38 -0.70
CA MET A 25 13.33 15.77 0.19
C MET A 25 12.13 14.79 0.12
N HIS A 26 11.84 14.24 -1.06
CA HIS A 26 10.78 13.25 -1.24
C HIS A 26 11.18 11.85 -0.69
N MET A 27 12.48 11.48 -0.73
CA MET A 27 12.96 10.24 -0.11
C MET A 27 12.87 10.28 1.41
N ASP A 28 13.20 11.43 2.01
CA ASP A 28 13.05 11.64 3.45
C ASP A 28 11.58 11.55 3.86
N LEU A 29 10.65 12.15 3.11
CA LEU A 29 9.24 12.18 3.49
C LEU A 29 8.59 10.79 3.57
N LYS A 30 8.85 9.88 2.61
CA LYS A 30 8.32 8.51 2.67
C LYS A 30 9.02 7.64 3.72
N ARG A 31 10.33 7.80 3.92
CA ARG A 31 11.06 7.11 5.02
C ARG A 31 10.56 7.58 6.39
N ILE A 32 10.27 8.88 6.53
CA ILE A 32 9.65 9.48 7.72
C ILE A 32 8.22 8.95 7.89
N LYS A 33 7.40 8.90 6.82
CA LYS A 33 6.04 8.31 6.86
C LYS A 33 6.06 6.84 7.31
N GLN A 34 6.97 6.03 6.76
CA GLN A 34 7.15 4.64 7.17
C GLN A 34 7.61 4.50 8.63
N GLY A 35 8.58 5.32 9.06
CA GLY A 35 9.04 5.37 10.45
C GLY A 35 7.94 5.78 11.42
N PHE A 36 7.15 6.78 11.05
CA PHE A 36 6.02 7.28 11.83
C PHE A 36 4.91 6.24 11.99
N ILE A 37 4.54 5.53 10.91
CA ILE A 37 3.54 4.44 10.99
C ILE A 37 4.04 3.29 11.88
N ARG A 38 5.34 2.95 11.84
CA ARG A 38 5.93 1.97 12.77
C ARG A 38 5.87 2.46 14.22
N LEU A 39 6.14 3.73 14.47
CA LEU A 39 6.07 4.34 15.79
C LEU A 39 4.64 4.28 16.36
N ILE A 40 3.63 4.63 15.56
CA ILE A 40 2.21 4.54 15.95
C ILE A 40 1.83 3.11 16.34
N ARG A 41 2.34 2.08 15.65
CA ARG A 41 2.04 0.68 16.00
C ARG A 41 2.63 0.25 17.34
N ILE A 42 3.77 0.83 17.74
CA ILE A 42 4.45 0.51 19.00
C ILE A 42 3.93 1.38 20.16
N TYR A 43 3.33 2.53 19.84
CA TYR A 43 2.80 3.48 20.81
C TYR A 43 1.88 2.86 21.89
N PRO A 44 0.93 1.95 21.59
CA PRO A 44 0.11 1.32 22.63
C PRO A 44 0.94 0.56 23.66
N LEU A 45 2.03 -0.09 23.24
CA LEU A 45 2.92 -0.82 24.13
C LEU A 45 3.72 0.14 25.03
N ILE A 46 4.18 1.26 24.46
CA ILE A 46 4.87 2.33 25.22
C ILE A 46 3.93 2.95 26.24
N ALA A 47 2.68 3.25 25.84
CA ALA A 47 1.67 3.82 26.72
C ALA A 47 1.33 2.89 27.89
N ILE A 48 1.16 1.59 27.63
CA ILE A 48 0.93 0.57 28.69
C ILE A 48 2.14 0.48 29.61
N GLY A 49 3.37 0.46 29.06
CA GLY A 49 4.59 0.45 29.86
C GLY A 49 4.70 1.66 30.80
N LEU A 50 4.41 2.86 30.30
CA LEU A 50 4.38 4.08 31.10
C LEU A 50 3.29 4.06 32.17
N LEU A 51 2.11 3.52 31.86
CA LEU A 51 1.02 3.33 32.82
C LEU A 51 1.42 2.39 33.97
N ILE A 52 2.10 1.29 33.67
CA ILE A 52 2.59 0.34 34.67
C ILE A 52 3.63 1.02 35.58
N ILE A 53 4.57 1.78 35.01
CA ILE A 53 5.57 2.53 35.78
C ILE A 53 4.90 3.57 36.69
N ALA A 54 3.94 4.33 36.15
CA ALA A 54 3.18 5.31 36.92
C ALA A 54 2.41 4.68 38.08
N TYR A 55 1.86 3.48 37.88
CA TYR A 55 1.20 2.70 38.92
C TYR A 55 2.17 2.23 40.00
N LEU A 56 3.32 1.65 39.60
CA LEU A 56 4.34 1.16 40.54
C LEU A 56 4.97 2.29 41.38
N LEU A 57 5.08 3.50 40.82
CA LEU A 57 5.58 4.68 41.53
C LEU A 57 4.55 5.32 42.48
N GLY A 58 3.38 4.70 42.66
CA GLY A 58 2.34 5.20 43.56
C GLY A 58 1.57 6.39 42.99
N GLY A 59 1.66 6.66 41.67
CA GLY A 59 0.97 7.78 41.03
C GLY A 59 -0.55 7.75 41.12
N PHE A 60 -1.13 6.61 41.51
CA PHE A 60 -2.56 6.41 41.75
C PHE A 60 -2.93 6.11 43.21
N SER A 61 -1.98 6.15 44.17
CA SER A 61 -2.28 5.90 45.58
C SER A 61 -2.54 7.22 46.35
N GLU A 62 -3.37 7.17 47.39
CA GLU A 62 -3.64 8.30 48.30
C GLU A 62 -2.60 8.40 49.43
N GLN A 63 -1.34 8.09 49.12
CA GLN A 63 -0.27 8.07 50.11
C GLN A 63 0.20 9.50 50.39
N SER A 64 0.47 9.82 51.66
CA SER A 64 0.75 11.19 52.12
C SER A 64 2.08 11.76 51.62
N ASN A 65 3.02 10.92 51.16
CA ASN A 65 4.33 11.31 50.60
C ASN A 65 4.71 10.41 49.39
N PRO A 66 4.11 10.61 48.20
CA PRO A 66 4.51 9.89 47.00
C PRO A 66 5.79 10.50 46.42
N LEU A 67 6.64 9.67 45.82
CA LEU A 67 7.85 10.11 45.10
C LEU A 67 7.54 11.05 43.92
N VAL A 68 6.36 10.90 43.31
CA VAL A 68 5.86 11.75 42.22
C VAL A 68 4.42 12.19 42.53
N PRO A 69 4.12 13.51 42.56
CA PRO A 69 2.77 14.01 42.78
C PRO A 69 1.75 13.47 41.77
N ARG A 70 0.59 13.04 42.26
CA ARG A 70 -0.54 12.51 41.47
C ARG A 70 -0.99 13.45 40.34
N THR A 71 -0.91 14.76 40.57
CA THR A 71 -1.26 15.80 39.58
C THR A 71 -0.35 15.75 38.35
N ILE A 72 0.94 15.47 38.54
CA ILE A 72 1.91 15.36 37.45
C ILE A 72 1.63 14.10 36.63
N VAL A 73 1.33 12.97 37.30
CA VAL A 73 1.02 11.70 36.65
C VAL A 73 -0.27 11.79 35.81
N LEU A 74 -1.33 12.36 36.38
CA LEU A 74 -2.58 12.61 35.65
C LEU A 74 -2.36 13.57 34.47
N GLY A 75 -1.61 14.66 34.67
CA GLY A 75 -1.28 15.61 33.61
C GLY A 75 -0.54 14.96 32.43
N MET A 76 0.45 14.10 32.71
CA MET A 76 1.15 13.35 31.68
C MET A 76 0.23 12.35 30.95
N LEU A 77 -0.65 11.66 31.68
CA LEU A 77 -1.61 10.72 31.10
C LEU A 77 -2.60 11.43 30.15
N TYR A 78 -3.15 12.57 30.58
CA TYR A 78 -4.03 13.38 29.74
C TYR A 78 -3.29 13.92 28.50
N GLY A 79 -2.05 14.38 28.65
CA GLY A 79 -1.20 14.76 27.52
C GLY A 79 -1.02 13.62 26.52
N LEU A 80 -0.75 12.40 27.01
CA LEU A 80 -0.57 11.21 26.19
C LEU A 80 -1.87 10.81 25.47
N ILE A 81 -3.03 10.89 26.12
CA ILE A 81 -4.32 10.52 25.52
C ILE A 81 -4.85 11.57 24.54
N ILE A 82 -4.60 12.86 24.78
CA ILE A 82 -5.21 13.95 23.99
C ILE A 82 -4.22 14.53 22.99
N VAL A 83 -3.03 14.93 23.43
CA VAL A 83 -2.07 15.68 22.61
C VAL A 83 -1.42 14.79 21.55
N VAL A 84 -1.03 13.56 21.92
CA VAL A 84 -0.34 12.66 20.99
C VAL A 84 -1.24 12.22 19.82
N PRO A 85 -2.50 11.81 20.01
CA PRO A 85 -3.38 11.52 18.87
C PRO A 85 -3.66 12.75 18.00
N LEU A 86 -3.82 13.93 18.60
CA LEU A 86 -4.01 15.18 17.86
C LEU A 86 -2.81 15.50 16.95
N LEU A 87 -1.60 15.43 17.50
CA LEU A 87 -0.38 15.59 16.70
C LEU A 87 -0.28 14.55 15.59
N ALA A 88 -0.67 13.30 15.88
CA ALA A 88 -0.63 12.25 14.88
C ALA A 88 -1.60 12.49 13.72
N ILE A 89 -2.81 12.98 14.01
CA ILE A 89 -3.79 13.37 12.99
C ILE A 89 -3.26 14.53 12.14
N LEU A 90 -2.69 15.57 12.78
CA LEU A 90 -2.12 16.72 12.06
C LEU A 90 -0.98 16.30 11.12
N ILE A 91 -0.10 15.42 11.57
CA ILE A 91 0.97 14.86 10.74
C ILE A 91 0.40 14.06 9.57
N PHE A 92 -0.64 13.25 9.81
CA PHE A 92 -1.27 12.44 8.76
C PHE A 92 -1.92 13.32 7.68
N VAL A 93 -2.65 14.36 8.08
CA VAL A 93 -3.24 15.35 7.16
C VAL A 93 -2.15 16.07 6.37
N GLY A 94 -1.04 16.43 7.03
CA GLY A 94 0.12 17.03 6.37
C GLY A 94 0.70 16.14 5.27
N PHE A 95 0.80 14.83 5.51
CA PHE A 95 1.23 13.88 4.47
C PHE A 95 0.25 13.79 3.30
N SER A 96 -1.06 13.75 3.56
CA SER A 96 -2.08 13.71 2.50
C SER A 96 -2.01 14.95 1.59
N VAL A 97 -1.93 16.15 2.18
CA VAL A 97 -1.81 17.41 1.42
C VAL A 97 -0.51 17.46 0.61
N SER A 98 0.59 16.91 1.14
CA SER A 98 1.86 16.86 0.42
C SER A 98 1.81 15.92 -0.78
N GLU A 99 1.14 14.77 -0.66
CA GLU A 99 0.94 13.83 -1.78
C GLU A 99 0.11 14.49 -2.90
N ASP A 100 -0.96 15.22 -2.56
CA ASP A 100 -1.77 15.96 -3.53
C ASP A 100 -0.99 17.07 -4.25
N ARG A 101 -0.15 17.82 -3.53
CA ARG A 101 0.72 18.84 -4.15
C ARG A 101 1.76 18.24 -5.09
N SER A 102 2.32 17.08 -4.74
CA SER A 102 3.26 16.38 -5.61
C SER A 102 2.56 15.90 -6.89
N ARG A 103 1.34 15.39 -6.78
CA ARG A 103 0.52 14.99 -7.94
C ARG A 103 0.27 16.18 -8.88
N ASN A 104 -0.14 17.33 -8.34
CA ASN A 104 -0.38 18.54 -9.14
C ASN A 104 0.89 19.10 -9.80
N ARG A 105 2.07 18.99 -9.16
CA ARG A 105 3.33 19.40 -9.78
C ARG A 105 3.74 18.48 -10.93
N ASN A 106 3.55 17.17 -10.77
CA ASN A 106 3.83 16.21 -11.85
C ASN A 106 2.92 16.47 -13.06
N LEU A 107 1.64 16.80 -12.85
CA LEU A 107 0.72 17.23 -13.91
C LEU A 107 1.22 18.46 -14.68
N LYS A 108 1.78 19.47 -14.00
CA LYS A 108 2.36 20.66 -14.66
C LYS A 108 3.69 20.39 -15.36
N SER A 109 4.47 19.42 -14.89
CA SER A 109 5.69 18.99 -15.58
C SER A 109 5.40 18.25 -16.88
N LEU A 110 4.22 17.63 -17.00
CA LEU A 110 3.77 16.89 -18.17
C LEU A 110 3.38 17.80 -19.35
N GLU A 111 2.99 19.04 -19.09
CA GLU A 111 2.79 20.07 -20.13
C GLU A 111 4.09 20.44 -20.86
N ASN A 112 5.26 20.06 -20.30
CA ASN A 112 6.58 20.40 -20.82
C ASN A 112 7.43 19.16 -21.16
N LEU A 113 6.81 18.04 -21.54
CA LEU A 113 7.58 16.89 -22.03
C LEU A 113 8.28 17.27 -23.34
N PRO A 114 9.58 16.97 -23.51
CA PRO A 114 10.18 16.98 -24.83
C PRO A 114 9.43 15.97 -25.70
N ALA A 115 9.15 16.36 -26.94
CA ALA A 115 8.58 15.47 -27.95
C ALA A 115 9.64 14.42 -28.34
N GLU A 116 9.85 13.43 -27.48
CA GLU A 116 10.54 12.20 -27.85
C GLU A 116 9.60 11.42 -28.79
N ASP A 117 10.19 10.83 -29.83
CA ASP A 117 9.46 10.05 -30.84
C ASP A 117 8.73 8.89 -30.14
N PRO A 118 7.39 8.75 -30.32
CA PRO A 118 6.62 7.66 -29.70
C PRO A 118 7.08 6.25 -30.11
N PHE A 119 7.97 6.13 -31.11
CA PHE A 119 8.57 4.87 -31.53
C PHE A 119 9.99 4.61 -30.99
N ASP A 120 10.61 5.58 -30.32
CA ASP A 120 11.93 5.43 -29.67
C ASP A 120 11.77 5.29 -28.14
N LEU A 121 10.94 4.33 -27.73
CA LEU A 121 10.68 4.05 -26.32
C LEU A 121 11.76 3.14 -25.75
N ALA A 122 12.29 3.51 -24.58
CA ALA A 122 13.20 2.66 -23.82
C ALA A 122 12.54 1.30 -23.51
N GLN A 123 13.17 0.22 -23.93
CA GLN A 123 12.75 -1.13 -23.58
C GLN A 123 13.20 -1.43 -22.14
N GLU A 124 12.24 -1.57 -21.23
CA GLU A 124 12.46 -1.95 -19.83
C GLU A 124 11.61 -3.19 -19.53
N GLU A 125 12.20 -4.22 -18.92
CA GLU A 125 11.44 -5.36 -18.40
C GLU A 125 10.65 -4.90 -17.15
N MET A 126 9.33 -4.81 -17.28
CA MET A 126 8.44 -4.30 -16.23
C MET A 126 7.89 -5.44 -15.36
N CYS A 127 8.76 -6.09 -14.58
CA CYS A 127 8.35 -7.07 -13.58
C CYS A 127 8.10 -6.39 -12.22
N GLY A 128 7.11 -6.83 -11.47
CA GLY A 128 6.79 -6.20 -10.19
C GLY A 128 5.87 -7.01 -9.27
N PHE A 129 5.41 -6.33 -8.24
CA PHE A 129 4.60 -6.92 -7.17
C PHE A 129 3.29 -6.15 -7.01
N LYS A 130 2.17 -6.84 -6.81
CA LYS A 130 0.87 -6.20 -6.53
C LYS A 130 0.22 -6.78 -5.29
N ILE A 131 -0.59 -5.95 -4.63
CA ILE A 131 -1.49 -6.43 -3.59
C ILE A 131 -2.91 -6.53 -4.16
N VAL A 132 -3.56 -7.67 -3.91
CA VAL A 132 -4.87 -7.99 -4.49
C VAL A 132 -5.77 -8.64 -3.47
N SER A 133 -7.08 -8.43 -3.62
CA SER A 133 -8.08 -9.26 -2.98
C SER A 133 -8.49 -10.37 -3.95
N LEU A 134 -8.93 -11.49 -3.39
CA LEU A 134 -9.59 -12.54 -4.14
C LEU A 134 -11.08 -12.45 -3.85
N THR A 135 -11.91 -12.22 -4.88
CA THR A 135 -13.36 -12.05 -4.74
C THR A 135 -14.14 -12.98 -5.65
N GLY A 136 -15.47 -12.90 -5.60
CA GLY A 136 -16.36 -13.67 -6.47
C GLY A 136 -16.67 -15.08 -5.96
N GLU A 137 -17.74 -15.68 -6.48
CA GLU A 137 -18.08 -17.08 -6.18
C GLU A 137 -17.05 -18.05 -6.75
N LEU A 138 -16.56 -17.72 -7.95
CA LEU A 138 -15.32 -18.23 -8.51
C LEU A 138 -14.23 -17.20 -8.20
N PRO A 139 -13.04 -17.65 -7.73
CA PRO A 139 -11.99 -16.74 -7.33
C PRO A 139 -11.49 -15.95 -8.55
N ILE A 140 -11.50 -14.63 -8.42
CA ILE A 140 -10.94 -13.69 -9.39
C ILE A 140 -10.08 -12.65 -8.65
N PHE A 141 -9.05 -12.14 -9.31
CA PHE A 141 -8.23 -11.08 -8.75
C PHE A 141 -9.00 -9.77 -8.77
N THR A 142 -8.87 -9.02 -7.68
CA THR A 142 -9.50 -7.71 -7.54
C THR A 142 -8.50 -6.74 -6.94
N GLY A 143 -8.17 -5.70 -7.69
CA GLY A 143 -7.28 -4.63 -7.25
C GLY A 143 -7.82 -3.89 -6.02
N VAL A 144 -6.95 -3.12 -5.37
CA VAL A 144 -7.34 -2.31 -4.19
C VAL A 144 -8.42 -1.28 -4.53
N THR A 145 -8.45 -0.81 -5.77
CA THR A 145 -9.48 0.10 -6.32
C THR A 145 -10.82 -0.58 -6.61
N GLY A 146 -10.89 -1.92 -6.52
CA GLY A 146 -12.11 -2.70 -6.75
C GLY A 146 -12.26 -3.26 -8.17
N ASP A 147 -11.30 -3.00 -9.06
CA ASP A 147 -11.32 -3.54 -10.42
C ASP A 147 -10.95 -5.02 -10.42
N THR A 148 -11.81 -5.85 -11.02
CA THR A 148 -11.64 -7.30 -11.15
C THR A 148 -10.93 -7.63 -12.45
N TYR A 149 -10.03 -8.61 -12.44
CA TYR A 149 -9.30 -9.06 -13.62
C TYR A 149 -8.82 -10.52 -13.51
N LYS A 150 -8.53 -11.12 -14.66
CA LYS A 150 -7.96 -12.46 -14.84
C LYS A 150 -6.44 -12.45 -14.68
N ASN A 151 -5.84 -13.64 -14.75
CA ASN A 151 -4.39 -13.80 -14.65
C ASN A 151 -3.65 -13.11 -15.81
N ASP A 152 -4.21 -13.09 -17.02
CA ASP A 152 -3.68 -12.42 -18.20
C ASP A 152 -4.78 -11.57 -18.82
N GLU A 153 -4.61 -10.24 -18.78
CA GLU A 153 -5.64 -9.30 -19.21
C GLU A 153 -5.06 -7.94 -19.58
N ASN A 154 -5.81 -7.20 -20.39
CA ASN A 154 -5.56 -5.80 -20.73
C ASN A 154 -6.40 -4.88 -19.84
N ALA A 155 -5.82 -3.75 -19.44
CA ALA A 155 -6.50 -2.77 -18.64
C ALA A 155 -7.59 -2.08 -19.47
N ILE A 156 -8.72 -1.80 -18.82
CA ILE A 156 -9.84 -1.08 -19.41
C ILE A 156 -10.13 0.13 -18.54
N CYS A 157 -10.22 1.31 -19.15
CA CYS A 157 -10.66 2.51 -18.46
C CYS A 157 -12.19 2.55 -18.41
N LYS A 158 -12.76 2.57 -17.20
CA LYS A 158 -14.21 2.69 -17.00
C LYS A 158 -14.73 4.12 -17.19
N GLU A 159 -13.87 5.11 -16.94
CA GLU A 159 -14.23 6.53 -17.01
C GLU A 159 -14.22 7.05 -18.46
N PHE A 160 -13.25 6.61 -19.25
CA PHE A 160 -13.05 7.00 -20.64
C PHE A 160 -12.81 5.77 -21.51
N PRO A 161 -13.84 5.13 -22.08
CA PRO A 161 -13.69 3.90 -22.85
C PRO A 161 -12.87 4.06 -24.15
N ASP A 162 -12.75 5.29 -24.66
CA ASP A 162 -12.19 5.59 -25.98
C ASP A 162 -10.65 5.60 -26.01
N HIS A 163 -9.98 5.61 -24.85
CA HIS A 163 -8.52 5.63 -24.77
C HIS A 163 -7.94 4.29 -24.33
N VAL A 164 -6.77 3.94 -24.86
CA VAL A 164 -6.06 2.70 -24.52
C VAL A 164 -5.22 2.95 -23.25
N PRO A 165 -5.50 2.26 -22.13
CA PRO A 165 -4.69 2.42 -20.91
C PRO A 165 -3.25 1.90 -21.13
N PRO A 166 -2.25 2.46 -20.45
CA PRO A 166 -2.34 3.56 -19.50
C PRO A 166 -2.22 4.90 -20.21
N VAL A 167 -3.00 5.90 -19.76
CA VAL A 167 -2.93 7.26 -20.30
C VAL A 167 -2.44 8.24 -19.24
N ILE A 168 -1.60 9.17 -19.67
CA ILE A 168 -1.10 10.27 -18.84
C ILE A 168 -2.28 11.06 -18.27
N GLY A 169 -2.27 11.32 -16.95
CA GLY A 169 -3.34 12.05 -16.27
C GLY A 169 -4.57 11.21 -15.92
N CYS A 170 -4.61 9.93 -16.32
CA CYS A 170 -5.63 8.98 -15.88
C CYS A 170 -5.03 7.95 -14.90
N GLU A 171 -5.88 7.38 -14.05
CA GLU A 171 -5.49 6.30 -13.12
C GLU A 171 -5.67 4.90 -13.73
N CYS A 172 -6.11 4.81 -14.99
CA CYS A 172 -6.26 3.57 -15.74
C CYS A 172 -4.92 2.86 -15.97
N GLY A 173 -4.97 1.54 -16.11
CA GLY A 173 -3.78 0.71 -16.31
C GLY A 173 -3.42 -0.14 -15.09
N PHE A 174 -2.59 -1.13 -15.34
CA PHE A 174 -2.17 -2.10 -14.35
C PHE A 174 -0.96 -1.59 -13.57
N TYR A 175 -1.16 -1.18 -12.32
CA TYR A 175 -0.07 -0.73 -11.43
C TYR A 175 0.62 -1.89 -10.70
N ALA A 176 1.96 -1.91 -10.68
CA ALA A 176 2.78 -2.80 -9.85
C ALA A 176 3.89 -2.05 -9.13
N PHE A 177 4.25 -2.47 -7.92
CA PHE A 177 5.43 -1.99 -7.20
C PHE A 177 6.71 -2.60 -7.80
N LYS A 178 7.77 -1.79 -7.93
CA LYS A 178 9.09 -2.29 -8.37
C LYS A 178 9.71 -3.24 -7.36
N ASN A 179 9.59 -2.91 -6.08
CA ASN A 179 10.25 -3.63 -5.00
C ASN A 179 9.25 -4.42 -4.15
N ARG A 180 9.60 -5.67 -3.85
CA ARG A 180 8.83 -6.52 -2.93
C ARG A 180 8.64 -5.89 -1.57
N ARG A 181 9.66 -5.20 -1.04
CA ARG A 181 9.61 -4.54 0.27
C ARG A 181 8.51 -3.48 0.35
N ASP A 182 8.33 -2.71 -0.72
CA ASP A 182 7.32 -1.65 -0.77
C ASP A 182 5.92 -2.26 -0.84
N ALA A 183 5.74 -3.30 -1.65
CA ALA A 183 4.48 -4.05 -1.72
C ALA A 183 4.14 -4.75 -0.39
N GLN A 184 5.13 -5.32 0.31
CA GLN A 184 4.94 -5.91 1.64
C GLN A 184 4.57 -4.87 2.70
N PHE A 185 5.12 -3.66 2.60
CA PHE A 185 4.73 -2.56 3.48
C PHE A 185 3.25 -2.20 3.26
N GLU A 186 2.83 -2.06 2.00
CA GLU A 186 1.44 -1.78 1.62
C GLU A 186 0.50 -2.89 2.10
N LEU A 187 0.87 -4.16 1.91
CA LEU A 187 0.14 -5.31 2.41
C LEU A 187 -0.06 -5.27 3.93
N SER A 188 0.92 -4.73 4.67
CA SER A 188 0.82 -4.57 6.12
C SER A 188 -0.24 -3.54 6.54
N ILE A 189 -0.61 -2.61 5.66
CA ILE A 189 -1.65 -1.59 5.88
C ILE A 189 -3.02 -2.17 5.52
N HIS A 190 -3.07 -3.08 4.54
CA HIS A 190 -4.30 -3.72 4.05
C HIS A 190 -4.37 -5.21 4.41
N PRO A 191 -4.70 -5.56 5.67
CA PRO A 191 -4.73 -6.95 6.11
C PRO A 191 -5.84 -7.74 5.41
N GLY A 192 -5.51 -8.93 4.93
CA GLY A 192 -6.46 -9.82 4.23
C GLY A 192 -6.37 -9.77 2.71
N LEU A 193 -5.46 -8.94 2.18
CA LEU A 193 -5.03 -9.02 0.79
C LEU A 193 -3.93 -10.08 0.61
N PHE A 194 -3.62 -10.37 -0.64
CA PHE A 194 -2.58 -11.27 -1.10
C PHE A 194 -1.51 -10.48 -1.85
N LEU A 195 -0.27 -10.92 -1.77
CA LEU A 195 0.80 -10.41 -2.61
C LEU A 195 0.89 -11.31 -3.85
N ILE A 196 0.99 -10.71 -5.02
CA ILE A 196 1.20 -11.41 -6.28
C ILE A 196 2.41 -10.84 -7.01
N ASP A 197 3.07 -11.69 -7.77
CA ASP A 197 4.15 -11.33 -8.68
C ASP A 197 3.58 -11.25 -10.09
N VAL A 198 3.97 -10.21 -10.82
CA VAL A 198 3.40 -9.88 -12.12
C VAL A 198 4.47 -9.46 -13.11
N ASP A 199 4.23 -9.79 -14.36
CA ASP A 199 4.86 -9.14 -15.50
C ASP A 199 3.89 -8.17 -16.12
N LEU A 200 4.41 -7.05 -16.59
CA LEU A 200 3.65 -6.01 -17.24
C LEU A 200 4.16 -5.84 -18.68
N PHE A 201 3.23 -5.67 -19.62
CA PHE A 201 3.56 -5.59 -21.04
C PHE A 201 2.85 -4.42 -21.72
N GLY A 202 3.25 -4.18 -22.98
CA GLY A 202 2.72 -3.11 -23.82
C GLY A 202 3.32 -1.75 -23.45
N ILE A 203 2.55 -0.70 -23.74
CA ILE A 203 2.96 0.66 -23.38
C ILE A 203 2.80 0.82 -21.87
N GLY A 204 3.83 1.36 -21.23
CA GLY A 204 3.84 1.53 -19.80
C GLY A 204 4.63 2.75 -19.36
N PHE A 205 4.27 3.24 -18.17
CA PHE A 205 4.99 4.29 -17.50
C PHE A 205 5.79 3.71 -16.34
N SER A 206 7.08 4.02 -16.34
CA SER A 206 7.98 3.78 -15.23
C SER A 206 7.84 4.94 -14.24
N HIS A 207 7.60 4.64 -12.97
CA HIS A 207 7.48 5.62 -11.89
C HIS A 207 8.45 5.28 -10.76
N LYS A 208 8.70 6.23 -9.86
CA LYS A 208 9.67 6.05 -8.76
C LYS A 208 9.42 4.79 -7.90
N TYR A 209 8.16 4.36 -7.75
CA TYR A 209 7.77 3.26 -6.86
C TYR A 209 7.25 2.03 -7.58
N GLY A 210 7.05 2.12 -8.89
CA GLY A 210 6.27 1.14 -9.60
C GLY A 210 6.27 1.33 -11.10
N TYR A 211 5.52 0.47 -11.74
CA TYR A 211 5.19 0.51 -13.14
C TYR A 211 3.68 0.64 -13.27
N ARG A 212 3.24 1.20 -14.39
CA ARG A 212 1.86 1.13 -14.82
C ARG A 212 1.85 0.77 -16.29
N ALA A 213 1.17 -0.29 -16.67
CA ALA A 213 1.17 -0.76 -18.05
C ALA A 213 -0.22 -1.10 -18.57
N GLU A 214 -0.27 -1.34 -19.88
CA GLU A 214 -1.49 -1.68 -20.62
C GLU A 214 -1.99 -3.06 -20.24
N SER A 215 -1.09 -4.04 -20.16
CA SER A 215 -1.44 -5.41 -19.88
C SER A 215 -0.59 -5.99 -18.76
N GLN A 216 -1.08 -7.08 -18.19
CA GLN A 216 -0.38 -7.80 -17.14
C GLN A 216 -0.50 -9.30 -17.34
N ARG A 217 0.47 -10.03 -16.80
CA ARG A 217 0.35 -11.45 -16.49
C ARG A 217 0.72 -11.69 -15.04
N VAL A 218 -0.13 -12.39 -14.32
CA VAL A 218 0.12 -12.84 -12.94
C VAL A 218 0.89 -14.15 -13.00
N ASN A 219 2.07 -14.16 -12.40
CA ASN A 219 2.97 -15.31 -12.37
C ASN A 219 2.70 -16.19 -11.16
N SER A 220 2.68 -15.56 -9.98
CA SER A 220 2.53 -16.26 -8.71
C SER A 220 1.73 -15.45 -7.69
N LEU A 221 1.11 -16.17 -6.77
CA LEU A 221 0.50 -15.64 -5.56
C LEU A 221 1.28 -16.15 -4.34
N GLU A 222 1.69 -15.24 -3.46
CA GLU A 222 2.33 -15.60 -2.20
C GLU A 222 1.28 -16.06 -1.18
N PHE A 223 1.35 -17.33 -0.80
CA PHE A 223 0.51 -17.92 0.22
C PHE A 223 0.90 -17.40 1.61
N PRO A 224 -0.05 -16.77 2.35
CA PRO A 224 0.27 -16.25 3.66
C PRO A 224 0.68 -17.36 4.64
N LYS A 225 1.84 -17.20 5.29
CA LYS A 225 2.33 -18.17 6.28
C LYS A 225 1.38 -18.37 7.48
N ARG A 226 0.58 -17.34 7.81
CA ARG A 226 -0.33 -17.34 8.97
C ARG A 226 -1.77 -17.14 8.54
N CYS A 227 -2.68 -17.76 9.29
CA CYS A 227 -4.12 -17.65 9.14
C CYS A 227 -4.57 -16.19 9.13
N MET A 228 -5.33 -15.78 8.11
CA MET A 228 -5.82 -14.40 8.01
C MET A 228 -6.87 -14.06 9.08
N ARG A 229 -7.51 -15.06 9.71
CA ARG A 229 -8.49 -14.88 10.79
C ARG A 229 -7.81 -14.68 12.15
N CYS A 230 -7.09 -15.70 12.65
CA CYS A 230 -6.50 -15.65 13.99
C CYS A 230 -5.09 -15.06 14.04
N LYS A 231 -4.41 -14.89 12.89
CA LYS A 231 -3.04 -14.35 12.75
C LYS A 231 -1.93 -15.10 13.50
N VAL A 232 -2.25 -16.21 14.18
CA VAL A 232 -1.32 -17.01 14.99
C VAL A 232 -0.95 -18.31 14.29
N LEU A 233 -1.95 -19.13 13.96
CA LEU A 233 -1.74 -20.49 13.44
C LEU A 233 -1.40 -20.49 11.94
N PRO A 234 -0.70 -21.52 11.43
CA PRO A 234 -0.36 -21.62 10.02
C PRO A 234 -1.60 -21.68 9.14
N ALA A 235 -1.61 -20.93 8.04
CA ALA A 235 -2.67 -21.02 7.04
C ALA A 235 -2.59 -22.38 6.32
N ARG A 236 -3.73 -22.92 5.90
CA ARG A 236 -3.81 -24.25 5.27
C ARG A 236 -4.74 -24.30 4.06
N VAL A 237 -5.86 -23.59 4.10
CA VAL A 237 -6.89 -23.67 3.07
C VAL A 237 -7.48 -22.31 2.77
N PHE A 238 -7.94 -22.13 1.54
CA PHE A 238 -8.74 -20.98 1.14
C PHE A 238 -10.19 -21.20 1.53
N ILE A 239 -10.82 -20.13 2.01
CA ILE A 239 -12.19 -20.12 2.49
C ILE A 239 -12.94 -18.99 1.81
N LYS A 240 -14.01 -19.36 1.11
CA LYS A 240 -15.02 -18.44 0.61
C LYS A 240 -15.89 -17.97 1.77
N SER A 241 -16.04 -16.66 1.88
CA SER A 241 -16.94 -16.01 2.84
C SER A 241 -17.67 -14.88 2.15
N TYR A 242 -18.94 -14.69 2.47
CA TYR A 242 -19.67 -13.52 2.03
C TYR A 242 -19.56 -12.42 3.09
N LYS A 243 -19.41 -11.17 2.65
CA LYS A 243 -19.65 -9.99 3.47
C LYS A 243 -20.95 -9.36 3.01
N ILE A 244 -21.80 -9.03 3.98
CA ILE A 244 -22.96 -8.17 3.74
C ILE A 244 -22.41 -6.74 3.72
N GLY A 245 -22.49 -6.07 2.57
CA GLY A 245 -22.14 -4.66 2.46
C GLY A 245 -23.20 -3.75 3.08
N TYR A 246 -23.00 -2.44 3.00
CA TYR A 246 -24.10 -1.49 3.21
C TYR A 246 -25.01 -1.54 1.96
N GLY A 247 -26.28 -1.92 2.15
CA GLY A 247 -27.22 -2.28 1.07
C GLY A 247 -27.27 -3.79 0.80
N ASN A 248 -28.30 -4.26 0.10
CA ASN A 248 -28.54 -5.69 -0.22
C ASN A 248 -27.48 -6.35 -1.14
N ASN A 249 -26.30 -5.75 -1.28
CA ASN A 249 -25.22 -6.27 -2.12
C ASN A 249 -24.34 -7.20 -1.28
N VAL A 250 -24.50 -8.50 -1.53
CA VAL A 250 -23.64 -9.55 -0.99
C VAL A 250 -22.41 -9.67 -1.90
N TRP A 251 -21.21 -9.53 -1.34
CA TRP A 251 -19.97 -9.72 -2.10
C TRP A 251 -19.14 -10.84 -1.49
N TRP A 252 -18.71 -11.75 -2.35
CA TRP A 252 -17.91 -12.91 -1.99
C TRP A 252 -16.43 -12.55 -1.94
N HIS A 253 -15.75 -13.03 -0.91
CA HIS A 253 -14.32 -12.85 -0.71
C HIS A 253 -13.67 -14.14 -0.22
N TRP A 254 -12.46 -14.38 -0.71
CA TRP A 254 -11.64 -15.53 -0.37
C TRP A 254 -10.52 -15.14 0.60
N SER A 255 -10.41 -15.89 1.70
CA SER A 255 -9.39 -15.68 2.73
C SER A 255 -8.71 -17.00 3.08
N VAL A 256 -7.45 -16.98 3.53
CA VAL A 256 -6.78 -18.20 3.98
C VAL A 256 -6.93 -18.40 5.49
N ARG A 257 -7.22 -19.63 5.90
CA ARG A 257 -7.46 -19.98 7.31
C ARG A 257 -6.68 -21.22 7.74
N CYS A 258 -6.42 -21.32 9.05
CA CYS A 258 -5.86 -22.52 9.67
C CYS A 258 -6.94 -23.59 9.90
N SER A 259 -6.52 -24.82 10.17
CA SER A 259 -7.41 -25.96 10.45
C SER A 259 -8.45 -25.68 11.55
N LEU A 260 -8.08 -24.94 12.60
CA LEU A 260 -9.01 -24.59 13.69
C LEU A 260 -10.05 -23.55 13.26
N CYS A 261 -9.63 -22.49 12.55
CA CYS A 261 -10.54 -21.43 12.09
C CYS A 261 -11.48 -21.86 10.94
N VAL A 262 -11.31 -23.09 10.46
CA VAL A 262 -12.11 -23.71 9.41
C VAL A 262 -13.15 -24.66 9.99
N LYS A 263 -13.08 -24.98 11.30
CA LYS A 263 -14.12 -25.75 12.00
C LYS A 263 -15.46 -25.02 11.84
N GLY A 264 -16.46 -25.71 11.26
CA GLY A 264 -17.79 -25.15 10.98
C GLY A 264 -17.96 -24.49 9.61
N VAL A 265 -16.92 -24.35 8.78
CA VAL A 265 -17.09 -23.88 7.39
C VAL A 265 -17.55 -25.05 6.53
N LYS A 266 -18.60 -24.90 5.73
CA LYS A 266 -19.06 -25.99 4.85
C LYS A 266 -18.00 -26.38 3.80
N PRO A 267 -17.84 -27.67 3.44
CA PRO A 267 -16.81 -28.12 2.50
C PRO A 267 -16.83 -27.42 1.14
N GLU A 268 -18.01 -27.08 0.60
CA GLU A 268 -18.16 -26.39 -0.68
C GLU A 268 -17.59 -24.95 -0.71
N ASN A 269 -17.34 -24.37 0.47
CA ASN A 269 -16.73 -23.06 0.63
C ASN A 269 -15.23 -23.14 0.89
N ARG A 270 -14.62 -24.31 0.73
CA ARG A 270 -13.19 -24.54 0.95
C ARG A 270 -12.52 -24.89 -0.37
N LEU A 271 -11.32 -24.37 -0.57
CA LEU A 271 -10.43 -24.83 -1.62
C LEU A 271 -9.06 -25.15 -1.02
N THR A 272 -8.47 -26.25 -1.48
CA THR A 272 -7.03 -26.50 -1.24
C THR A 272 -6.18 -25.50 -2.03
N ILE A 273 -4.88 -25.49 -1.77
CA ILE A 273 -3.94 -24.63 -2.48
C ILE A 273 -3.93 -24.99 -3.97
N GLU A 274 -3.92 -26.29 -4.28
CA GLU A 274 -3.88 -26.81 -5.65
C GLU A 274 -5.17 -26.45 -6.40
N GLN A 275 -6.34 -26.60 -5.76
CA GLN A 275 -7.63 -26.23 -6.35
C GLN A 275 -7.73 -24.72 -6.61
N MET A 276 -7.18 -23.90 -5.71
CA MET A 276 -7.14 -22.44 -5.90
C MET A 276 -6.20 -22.07 -7.04
N SER A 277 -5.01 -22.68 -7.10
CA SER A 277 -4.02 -22.47 -8.16
C SER A 277 -4.61 -22.81 -9.54
N GLN A 278 -5.31 -23.94 -9.66
CA GLN A 278 -6.00 -24.34 -10.89
C GLN A 278 -7.10 -23.35 -11.29
N LYS A 279 -7.90 -22.86 -10.34
CA LYS A 279 -8.99 -21.92 -10.63
C LYS A 279 -8.49 -20.53 -11.04
N LEU A 280 -7.38 -20.08 -10.45
CA LEU A 280 -6.75 -18.81 -10.80
C LEU A 280 -5.82 -18.90 -12.02
N ASN A 281 -5.44 -20.12 -12.41
CA ASN A 281 -4.41 -20.37 -13.42
C ASN A 281 -3.08 -19.67 -13.10
N VAL A 282 -2.67 -19.76 -11.83
CA VAL A 282 -1.50 -19.09 -11.24
C VAL A 282 -0.84 -19.99 -10.20
N GLU A 283 0.49 -19.99 -10.12
CA GLU A 283 1.23 -20.72 -9.09
C GLU A 283 1.01 -20.11 -7.70
N ILE A 284 0.88 -20.94 -6.67
CA ILE A 284 0.72 -20.47 -5.29
C ILE A 284 1.92 -20.93 -4.46
N ASN A 285 2.73 -19.96 -4.02
CA ASN A 285 4.02 -20.13 -3.34
C ASN A 285 3.94 -20.06 -1.81
#